data_AF-A0A967QM87-F1
#
_entry.id   AF-A0A967QM87-F1
#
_cell.length_a   1.000
_cell.length_b   1.000
_cell.length_c   1.000
_cell.angle_alpha   90.00
_cell.angle_beta   90.00
_cell.angle_gamma   90.00
#
_symmetry.space_group_name_H-M   'P 1'
#
loop_
_entity.id
_entity.type
_entity.pdbx_description
1 polymer ?
#
loop_
_entity_poly.entity_id
_entity_poly.type
_entity_poly.pdbx_seq_one_letter_code
_entity_poly.pdbx_strand_id
1 'polypeptide(L)'
;MFGALLLALFLGVLAVMVWRNARARSVPAGVVYVLEDAVAFVAGRLGDVGLSRTDVRRILEWEVYFLQMQARRAHRAGGGDIIAGGTDQAVEYIQAQTAAKQQAHYTEDQVRAVLAGEAAYLQSIGAVGEVAT
;
A
#
# COMPACT_ATOMS: atom_id res chain seq x y z
N MET A 1 53.49 5.80 -11.16
CA MET A 1 52.32 6.67 -11.43
C MET A 1 51.09 5.88 -11.87
N PHE A 2 51.21 4.91 -12.78
CA PHE A 2 50.07 4.08 -13.23
C PHE A 2 49.31 3.34 -12.12
N GLY A 3 50.01 2.80 -11.11
CA GLY A 3 49.35 2.13 -9.98
C GLY A 3 48.45 3.04 -9.14
N ALA A 4 48.86 4.30 -8.93
CA ALA A 4 48.06 5.28 -8.21
C ALA A 4 46.80 5.70 -8.99
N LEU A 5 46.92 5.81 -10.31
CA LEU A 5 45.79 6.08 -11.21
C LEU A 5 44.76 4.94 -11.21
N LEU A 6 45.22 3.69 -11.28
CA LEU A 6 44.33 2.53 -11.23
C LEU A 6 43.64 2.40 -9.86
N LEU A 7 44.36 2.68 -8.78
CA LEU A 7 43.78 2.67 -7.43
C LEU A 7 42.73 3.78 -7.26
N ALA A 8 43.02 5.00 -7.73
CA ALA A 8 42.06 6.11 -7.66
C ALA A 8 40.80 5.82 -8.49
N LEU A 9 40.97 5.24 -9.69
CA LEU A 9 39.85 4.82 -10.53
C LEU A 9 39.01 3.74 -9.85
N PHE A 10 39.65 2.72 -9.27
CA PHE A 10 38.97 1.64 -8.57
C PHE A 10 38.18 2.16 -7.37
N LEU A 11 38.77 3.03 -6.56
CA LEU A 11 38.09 3.68 -5.44
C LEU A 11 36.91 4.55 -5.90
N GLY A 12 37.04 5.25 -7.03
CA GLY A 12 35.95 6.02 -7.63
C GLY A 12 34.77 5.14 -8.05
N VAL A 13 35.04 4.00 -8.70
CA VAL A 13 34.00 3.02 -9.08
C VAL A 13 33.33 2.43 -7.84
N LEU A 14 34.10 2.07 -6.81
CA LEU A 14 33.55 1.58 -5.54
C LEU A 14 32.68 2.63 -4.85
N ALA A 15 33.12 3.89 -4.80
CA ALA A 15 32.34 4.98 -4.21
C ALA A 15 31.01 5.19 -4.95
N VAL A 16 31.02 5.17 -6.29
CA VAL A 16 29.80 5.26 -7.10
C VAL A 16 28.91 4.05 -6.90
N MET A 17 29.45 2.83 -6.84
CA MET A 17 28.65 1.62 -6.58
C MET A 17 28.03 1.64 -5.18
N VAL A 18 28.78 2.04 -4.15
CA VAL A 18 28.28 2.17 -2.78
C VAL A 18 27.23 3.27 -2.70
N TRP A 19 27.44 4.42 -3.33
CA TRP A 19 26.47 5.50 -3.37
C TRP A 19 25.18 5.08 -4.07
N ARG A 20 25.28 4.46 -5.25
CA ARG A 20 24.13 3.94 -5.99
C ARG A 20 23.39 2.87 -5.21
N ASN A 21 24.11 1.97 -4.54
CA ASN A 21 23.51 0.90 -3.75
C ASN A 21 22.90 1.43 -2.44
N ALA A 22 23.49 2.44 -1.80
CA ALA A 22 22.90 3.13 -0.66
C ALA A 22 21.64 3.91 -1.06
N ARG A 23 21.65 4.57 -2.23
CA ARG A 23 20.48 5.23 -2.82
C ARG A 23 19.40 4.24 -3.26
N ALA A 24 19.77 3.02 -3.68
CA ALA A 24 18.81 1.96 -4.00
C ALA A 24 18.26 1.28 -2.73
N ARG A 25 19.06 1.21 -1.66
CA ARG A 25 18.67 0.66 -0.35
C ARG A 25 17.83 1.60 0.51
N SER A 26 17.50 2.80 0.02
CA SER A 26 16.44 3.62 0.63
C SER A 26 15.04 3.12 0.29
N VAL A 27 14.90 1.98 -0.41
CA VAL A 27 13.70 1.14 -0.29
C VAL A 27 13.82 0.45 1.07
N PRO A 28 13.02 0.84 2.09
CA PRO A 28 13.07 0.20 3.39
C PRO A 28 12.93 -1.31 3.20
N ALA A 29 13.57 -2.12 4.05
CA ALA A 29 13.30 -3.56 4.10
C ALA A 29 11.77 -3.74 4.10
N GLY A 30 11.22 -4.20 2.96
CA GLY A 30 9.84 -3.90 2.61
C GLY A 30 8.89 -4.38 3.69
N VAL A 31 8.17 -3.45 4.31
CA VAL A 31 7.09 -3.79 5.22
C VAL A 31 6.09 -4.61 4.42
N VAL A 32 5.93 -5.87 4.77
CA VAL A 32 5.03 -6.79 4.06
C VAL A 32 3.62 -6.55 4.58
N TYR A 33 2.72 -6.11 3.70
CA TYR A 33 1.31 -6.08 4.00
C TYR A 33 0.76 -7.51 4.05
N VAL A 34 0.18 -7.88 5.19
CA VAL A 34 -0.52 -9.15 5.40
C VAL A 34 -1.99 -8.84 5.65
N LEU A 35 -2.88 -9.29 4.75
CA LEU A 35 -4.32 -9.02 4.80
C LEU A 35 -4.93 -9.48 6.13
N GLU A 36 -4.58 -10.67 6.59
CA GLU A 36 -5.10 -11.26 7.84
C GLU A 36 -4.79 -10.40 9.06
N ASP A 37 -3.60 -9.79 9.10
CA ASP A 37 -3.17 -8.91 10.18
C ASP A 37 -3.94 -7.57 10.10
N ALA A 38 -4.14 -7.03 8.89
CA ALA A 38 -4.98 -5.86 8.66
C ALA A 38 -6.43 -6.13 9.11
N VAL A 39 -7.01 -7.27 8.74
CA VAL A 39 -8.36 -7.68 9.15
C VAL A 39 -8.45 -7.79 10.67
N ALA A 40 -7.47 -8.41 11.33
CA ALA A 40 -7.45 -8.51 12.78
C ALA A 40 -7.33 -7.13 13.45
N PHE A 41 -6.48 -6.26 12.90
CA PHE A 41 -6.28 -4.91 13.41
C PHE A 41 -7.53 -4.04 13.28
N VAL A 42 -8.16 -4.06 12.10
CA VAL A 42 -9.37 -3.28 11.80
C VAL A 42 -10.54 -3.84 12.58
N ALA A 43 -10.87 -5.13 12.46
CA ALA A 43 -12.03 -5.72 13.13
C ALA A 43 -11.95 -5.62 14.67
N GLY A 44 -10.74 -5.59 15.24
CA GLY A 44 -10.55 -5.40 16.69
C GLY A 44 -10.75 -3.96 17.18
N ARG A 45 -10.79 -2.97 16.27
CA ARG A 45 -10.95 -1.54 16.59
C ARG A 45 -12.19 -0.91 15.96
N LEU A 46 -12.78 -1.58 14.97
CA LEU A 46 -14.02 -1.20 14.36
C LEU A 46 -15.10 -1.26 15.44
N GLY A 47 -15.73 -0.12 15.73
CA GLY A 47 -16.86 -0.07 16.65
C GLY A 47 -18.05 -0.86 16.12
N ASP A 48 -19.21 -0.68 16.74
CA ASP A 48 -20.44 -1.32 16.28
C ASP A 48 -20.99 -0.65 15.01
N VAL A 49 -20.46 -1.06 13.87
CA VAL A 49 -20.88 -0.61 12.52
C VAL A 49 -21.68 -1.70 11.78
N GLY A 50 -22.06 -2.76 12.48
CA GLY A 50 -22.80 -3.89 11.91
C GLY A 50 -22.03 -4.72 10.89
N LEU A 51 -20.69 -4.70 10.91
CA LEU A 51 -19.84 -5.50 10.03
C LEU A 51 -19.22 -6.68 10.77
N SER A 52 -19.28 -7.87 10.18
CA SER A 52 -18.53 -9.02 10.68
C SER A 52 -17.06 -8.97 10.25
N ARG A 53 -16.20 -9.76 10.90
CA ARG A 53 -14.81 -9.92 10.48
C ARG A 53 -14.68 -10.40 9.02
N THR A 54 -15.63 -11.20 8.56
CA THR A 54 -15.69 -11.68 7.16
C THR A 54 -16.00 -10.54 6.20
N ASP A 55 -16.86 -9.60 6.61
CA ASP A 55 -17.20 -8.43 5.80
C ASP A 55 -16.01 -7.48 5.68
N VAL A 56 -15.31 -7.24 6.80
CA VAL A 56 -14.05 -6.48 6.82
C VAL A 56 -13.02 -7.08 5.87
N ARG A 57 -12.80 -8.41 5.94
CA ARG A 57 -11.91 -9.10 5.01
C ARG A 57 -12.31 -8.84 3.56
N ARG A 58 -13.59 -9.02 3.24
CA ARG A 58 -14.08 -8.86 1.87
C ARG A 58 -13.87 -7.44 1.33
N ILE A 59 -14.09 -6.42 2.16
CA ILE A 59 -13.86 -5.02 1.80
C ILE A 59 -12.37 -4.80 1.47
N LEU A 60 -11.46 -5.25 2.36
CA LEU A 60 -10.02 -5.10 2.16
C LEU A 60 -9.49 -5.90 0.96
N GLU A 61 -10.04 -7.09 0.69
CA GLU A 61 -9.72 -7.86 -0.53
C GLU A 61 -10.04 -7.06 -1.80
N TRP A 62 -11.21 -6.42 -1.84
CA TRP A 62 -11.60 -5.59 -2.98
C TRP A 62 -10.76 -4.32 -3.12
N GLU A 63 -10.34 -3.72 -2.00
CA GLU A 63 -9.37 -2.62 -2.02
C GLU A 63 -8.03 -3.07 -2.61
N VAL A 64 -7.50 -4.22 -2.20
CA VAL A 64 -6.27 -4.77 -2.77
C VAL A 64 -6.38 -4.95 -4.29
N TYR A 65 -7.52 -5.47 -4.78
CA TYR A 65 -7.75 -5.57 -6.23
C TYR A 65 -7.79 -4.20 -6.92
N PHE A 66 -8.43 -3.21 -6.30
CA PHE A 66 -8.47 -1.84 -6.80
C PHE A 66 -7.07 -1.21 -6.89
N LEU A 67 -6.28 -1.32 -5.82
CA LEU A 67 -4.91 -0.81 -5.77
C LEU A 67 -4.00 -1.51 -6.78
N GLN A 68 -4.13 -2.83 -6.98
CA GLN A 68 -3.40 -3.55 -8.02
C GLN A 68 -3.75 -3.07 -9.43
N MET A 69 -5.03 -2.78 -9.70
CA MET A 69 -5.46 -2.21 -10.97
C MET A 69 -4.88 -0.81 -11.19
N GLN A 70 -4.88 0.04 -10.17
CA GLN A 70 -4.25 1.36 -10.21
C GLN A 70 -2.74 1.27 -10.43
N ALA A 71 -2.05 0.38 -9.70
CA ALA A 71 -0.62 0.15 -9.85
C ALA A 71 -0.26 -0.21 -11.30
N ARG A 72 -1.00 -1.14 -11.91
CA ARG A 72 -0.80 -1.52 -13.32
C ARG A 72 -1.04 -0.36 -14.28
N ARG A 73 -1.95 0.57 -13.95
CA ARG A 73 -2.22 1.77 -14.75
C ARG A 73 -1.09 2.79 -14.60
N ALA A 74 -0.65 3.06 -13.37
CA ALA A 74 0.47 3.96 -13.08
C ALA A 74 1.76 3.47 -13.76
N HIS A 75 2.09 2.18 -13.63
CA HIS A 75 3.24 1.59 -14.31
C HIS A 75 3.21 1.79 -15.84
N ARG A 76 2.05 1.64 -16.48
CA ARG A 76 1.90 1.87 -17.92
C ARG A 76 2.04 3.34 -18.31
N ALA A 77 1.73 4.27 -17.40
CA ALA A 77 1.84 5.71 -17.61
C ALA A 77 3.25 6.27 -17.31
N GLY A 78 4.22 5.42 -16.95
CA GLY A 78 5.58 5.85 -16.61
C GLY A 78 5.85 6.00 -15.11
N GLY A 79 4.95 5.51 -14.26
CA GLY A 79 5.00 5.63 -12.79
C GLY A 79 3.91 6.54 -12.24
N GLY A 80 3.78 6.56 -10.91
CA GLY A 80 2.82 7.41 -10.21
C GLY A 80 2.61 6.96 -8.77
N ASP A 81 2.22 7.90 -7.92
CA ASP A 81 1.88 7.61 -6.53
C ASP A 81 0.54 6.90 -6.46
N ILE A 82 0.46 5.88 -5.61
CA ILE A 82 -0.76 5.12 -5.34
C ILE A 82 -1.24 5.54 -3.96
N ILE A 83 -2.45 6.07 -3.90
CA ILE A 83 -3.07 6.51 -2.65
C ILE A 83 -3.94 5.37 -2.12
N ALA A 84 -3.55 4.82 -0.97
CA ALA A 84 -4.32 3.84 -0.19
C ALA A 84 -5.17 4.53 0.89
N GLY A 85 -6.19 3.86 1.43
CA GLY A 85 -6.96 4.37 2.57
C GLY A 85 -8.27 5.06 2.21
N GLY A 86 -8.97 4.59 1.17
CA GLY A 86 -10.37 4.96 0.96
C GLY A 86 -10.66 6.26 0.23
N THR A 87 -9.97 6.48 -0.89
CA THR A 87 -10.41 7.45 -1.89
C THR A 87 -11.85 7.15 -2.35
N ASP A 88 -12.58 8.17 -2.81
CA ASP A 88 -13.97 8.01 -3.27
C ASP A 88 -14.09 6.94 -4.36
N GLN A 89 -13.11 6.89 -5.27
CA GLN A 89 -13.03 5.87 -6.32
C GLN A 89 -12.87 4.45 -5.76
N ALA A 90 -12.14 4.27 -4.66
CA ALA A 90 -12.00 2.97 -4.01
C ALA A 90 -13.34 2.53 -3.40
N VAL A 91 -14.04 3.45 -2.73
CA VAL A 91 -15.34 3.18 -2.10
C VAL A 91 -16.38 2.80 -3.14
N GLU A 92 -16.50 3.60 -4.21
CA GLU A 92 -17.40 3.32 -5.34
C GLU A 92 -17.08 1.96 -5.98
N TYR A 93 -15.80 1.67 -6.21
CA TYR A 93 -15.37 0.41 -6.80
C TYR A 93 -15.76 -0.79 -5.92
N ILE A 94 -15.49 -0.73 -4.61
CA ILE A 94 -15.79 -1.82 -3.67
C ILE A 94 -17.30 -2.07 -3.64
N GLN A 95 -18.12 -1.02 -3.50
CA GLN A 95 -19.59 -1.16 -3.50
C GLN A 95 -20.11 -1.77 -4.80
N ALA A 96 -19.58 -1.32 -5.95
CA ALA A 96 -19.95 -1.87 -7.25
C ALA A 96 -19.62 -3.36 -7.36
N GLN A 97 -18.43 -3.79 -6.91
CA GLN A 97 -18.01 -5.18 -6.98
C GLN A 97 -18.81 -6.09 -6.03
N THR A 98 -19.03 -5.67 -4.78
CA THR A 98 -19.77 -6.49 -3.81
C THR A 98 -21.24 -6.65 -4.20
N ALA A 99 -21.85 -5.60 -4.77
CA ALA A 99 -23.19 -5.65 -5.33
C ALA A 99 -23.27 -6.54 -6.58
N ALA A 100 -22.34 -6.38 -7.52
CA ALA A 100 -22.31 -7.17 -8.76
C ALA A 100 -22.11 -8.67 -8.51
N LYS A 101 -21.38 -9.03 -7.45
CA LYS A 101 -21.14 -10.43 -7.05
C LYS A 101 -22.21 -11.00 -6.11
N GLN A 102 -23.26 -10.22 -5.80
CA GLN A 102 -24.32 -10.60 -4.84
C GLN A 102 -23.78 -11.06 -3.49
N GLN A 103 -22.63 -10.51 -3.07
CA GLN A 103 -21.95 -10.93 -1.85
C GLN A 103 -22.49 -10.20 -0.61
N ALA A 104 -22.67 -8.88 -0.73
CA ALA A 104 -23.22 -8.01 0.31
C ALA A 104 -23.46 -6.60 -0.23
N HIS A 105 -24.33 -5.86 0.45
CA HIS A 105 -24.52 -4.42 0.27
C HIS A 105 -23.95 -3.71 1.49
N TYR A 106 -22.86 -2.97 1.28
CA TYR A 106 -22.23 -2.15 2.33
C TYR A 106 -22.55 -0.69 2.08
N THR A 107 -22.87 0.05 3.14
CA THR A 107 -23.03 1.50 3.05
C THR A 107 -21.68 2.17 2.78
N GLU A 108 -21.73 3.40 2.31
CA GLU A 108 -20.51 4.19 2.07
C GLU A 108 -19.72 4.35 3.37
N ASP A 109 -20.40 4.69 4.46
CA ASP A 109 -19.81 4.86 5.79
C ASP A 109 -19.16 3.57 6.30
N GLN A 110 -19.78 2.41 6.05
CA GLN A 110 -19.22 1.10 6.42
C GLN A 110 -17.91 0.83 5.70
N VAL A 111 -17.86 1.07 4.39
CA VAL A 111 -16.64 0.89 3.60
C VAL A 111 -15.60 1.89 4.09
N ARG A 112 -15.91 3.19 4.17
CA ARG A 112 -14.98 4.23 4.63
C ARG A 112 -14.42 3.94 6.02
N ALA A 113 -15.23 3.44 6.95
CA ALA A 113 -14.76 3.08 8.29
C ALA A 113 -13.70 1.97 8.25
N VAL A 114 -13.90 0.95 7.40
CA VAL A 114 -12.92 -0.12 7.21
C VAL A 114 -11.63 0.41 6.57
N LEU A 115 -11.73 1.23 5.51
CA LEU A 115 -10.58 1.78 4.80
C LEU A 115 -9.78 2.77 5.67
N ALA A 116 -10.45 3.57 6.49
CA ALA A 116 -9.81 4.43 7.48
C ALA A 116 -9.06 3.61 8.56
N GLY A 117 -9.66 2.49 8.99
CA GLY A 117 -8.99 1.53 9.87
C GLY A 117 -7.75 0.90 9.23
N GLU A 118 -7.81 0.59 7.94
CA GLU A 118 -6.67 0.07 7.18
C GLU A 118 -5.55 1.11 7.06
N ALA A 119 -5.89 2.37 6.76
CA ALA A 119 -4.91 3.46 6.72
C ALA A 119 -4.16 3.59 8.05
N ALA A 120 -4.87 3.48 9.19
CA ALA A 120 -4.26 3.47 10.51
C ALA A 120 -3.37 2.24 10.74
N TYR A 121 -3.75 1.07 10.22
CA TYR A 121 -2.91 -0.13 10.25
C TYR A 121 -1.62 0.07 9.44
N LEU A 122 -1.74 0.51 8.19
CA LEU A 122 -0.61 0.79 7.30
C LEU A 122 0.36 1.80 7.91
N GLN A 123 -0.17 2.85 8.57
CA GLN A 123 0.63 3.81 9.29
C GLN A 123 1.36 3.17 10.48
N SER A 124 0.68 2.29 11.24
CA SER A 124 1.27 1.61 12.41
C SER A 124 2.45 0.69 12.07
N ILE A 125 2.46 0.13 10.86
CA ILE A 125 3.54 -0.73 10.36
C ILE A 125 4.58 0.05 9.54
N GLY A 126 4.37 1.36 9.31
CA GLY A 126 5.26 2.20 8.49
C GLY A 126 5.22 1.87 7.00
N ALA A 127 4.10 1.33 6.50
CA ALA A 127 3.93 0.96 5.09
C ALA A 127 3.49 2.12 4.19
N VAL A 128 3.09 3.25 4.76
CA VAL A 128 2.69 4.46 4.03
C VAL A 128 3.55 5.66 4.43
N GLY A 129 3.77 6.56 3.47
CA GLY A 129 4.47 7.83 3.68
C GLY A 129 3.56 8.92 4.27
N GLU A 130 3.94 10.18 4.10
CA GLU A 130 3.11 11.32 4.54
C GLU A 130 1.72 11.31 3.87
N VAL A 131 0.73 11.83 4.59
CA VAL A 131 -0.66 11.93 4.11
C VAL A 131 -0.68 12.81 2.85
N ALA A 132 -1.28 12.30 1.77
CA ALA A 132 -1.52 13.11 0.58
C ALA A 132 -2.56 14.19 0.91
N THR A 133 -2.13 15.44 0.95
CA THR A 133 -2.98 16.63 1.15
C THR A 133 -3.67 17.08 -0.12
#